data_AF-A0A2P6GED4-F1
#
_entry.id   AF-A0A2P6GED4-F1
#
_cell.length_a   1.000
_cell.length_b   1.000
_cell.length_c   1.000
_cell.angle_alpha   90.00
_cell.angle_beta   90.00
_cell.angle_gamma   90.00
#
_symmetry.space_group_name_H-M   'P 1'
#
loop_
_entity.id
_entity.type
_entity.pdbx_description
1 polymer ?
#
loop_
_entity_poly.entity_id
_entity_poly.type
_entity_poly.pdbx_seq_one_letter_code
_entity_poly.pdbx_strand_id
1 'polypeptide(L)'
;MTQNLGETNLRRRRRVGNPMHEFDQLPKPLRKWLSKAILPWSPASVRRVWNKSINKGLSFQEVLGVLDETEECTMKKEKLKTKYFKKI
;
A
#
# COMPACT_ATOMS: atom_id res chain seq x y z
N MET A 1 27.51 -1.61 9.18
CA MET A 1 27.15 -0.36 8.47
C MET A 1 25.65 -0.17 8.57
N THR A 2 25.25 0.80 9.39
CA THR A 2 23.86 1.23 9.58
C THR A 2 23.30 1.71 8.24
N GLN A 3 22.10 1.26 7.92
CA GLN A 3 21.53 1.40 6.59
C GLN A 3 21.03 2.84 6.38
N ASN A 4 21.30 3.44 5.22
CA ASN A 4 20.80 4.77 4.80
C ASN A 4 19.29 4.77 4.53
N LEU A 5 18.50 4.30 5.48
CA LEU A 5 17.05 4.48 5.48
C LEU A 5 16.77 5.61 6.47
N GLY A 6 16.10 6.67 6.03
CA GLY A 6 15.63 7.74 6.92
C GLY A 6 14.65 7.22 7.98
N GLU A 7 14.01 8.12 8.72
CA GLU A 7 13.04 7.76 9.77
C GLU A 7 11.80 7.06 9.16
N THR A 8 11.81 5.73 9.06
CA THR A 8 10.66 4.93 8.64
C THR A 8 10.48 3.73 9.57
N ASN A 9 9.24 3.50 10.02
CA ASN A 9 8.90 2.36 10.89
C ASN A 9 8.36 1.15 10.12
N LEU A 10 8.36 1.25 8.79
CA LEU A 10 7.98 0.21 7.85
C LEU A 10 9.03 -0.91 7.89
N ARG A 11 8.57 -2.14 8.13
CA ARG A 11 9.45 -3.31 8.03
C ARG A 11 9.90 -3.46 6.59
N ARG A 12 11.21 -3.52 6.38
CA ARG A 12 11.77 -3.93 5.09
C ARG A 12 11.29 -5.35 4.81
N ARG A 13 10.66 -5.53 3.65
CA ARG A 13 10.19 -6.83 3.19
C ARG A 13 10.82 -7.14 1.85
N ARG A 14 11.50 -8.29 1.74
CA ARG A 14 11.90 -8.82 0.44
C ARG A 14 10.63 -9.19 -0.31
N ARG A 15 10.38 -8.53 -1.45
CA ARG A 15 9.23 -8.86 -2.30
C ARG A 15 9.55 -10.16 -3.04
N VAL A 16 8.72 -11.18 -2.85
CA VAL A 16 8.81 -12.45 -3.57
C VAL A 16 7.85 -12.36 -4.76
N GLY A 17 8.36 -12.52 -5.99
CA GLY A 17 7.58 -12.39 -7.22
C GLY A 17 8.20 -11.41 -8.22
N ASN A 18 7.54 -11.22 -9.37
CA ASN A 18 7.91 -10.24 -10.39
C ASN A 18 7.00 -9.00 -10.26
N PRO A 19 7.44 -7.94 -9.55
CA PRO A 19 6.59 -6.79 -9.26
C PRO A 19 6.20 -6.00 -10.51
N MET A 20 7.02 -6.00 -11.56
CA MET A 20 6.67 -5.35 -12.84
C MET A 20 5.51 -6.10 -13.50
N HIS A 21 5.62 -7.42 -13.61
CA HIS A 21 4.56 -8.23 -14.19
C HIS A 21 3.23 -8.13 -13.41
N GLU A 22 3.28 -8.12 -12.08
CA GLU A 22 2.08 -7.92 -11.26
C GLU A 22 1.45 -6.54 -11.47
N PHE A 23 2.28 -5.51 -11.63
CA PHE A 23 1.81 -4.16 -11.91
C PHE A 23 1.15 -4.06 -13.28
N ASP A 24 1.75 -4.66 -14.31
CA ASP A 24 1.23 -4.65 -15.68
C ASP A 24 -0.12 -5.37 -15.79
N GLN A 25 -0.37 -6.37 -14.94
CA GLN A 25 -1.65 -7.07 -14.84
C GLN A 25 -2.76 -6.25 -14.16
N LEU A 26 -2.44 -5.12 -13.52
CA LEU A 26 -3.45 -4.30 -12.85
C LEU A 26 -4.30 -3.50 -13.86
N PRO A 27 -5.62 -3.40 -13.62
CA PRO A 27 -6.47 -2.49 -14.39
C PRO A 27 -5.95 -1.05 -14.34
N LYS A 28 -6.12 -0.31 -15.43
CA LYS A 28 -5.69 1.09 -15.59
C LYS A 28 -6.07 2.01 -14.40
N PRO A 29 -7.29 1.96 -13.81
CA PRO A 29 -7.62 2.80 -12.65
C PRO A 29 -6.77 2.46 -11.42
N LEU A 30 -6.47 1.19 -11.16
CA LEU A 30 -5.61 0.79 -10.03
C LEU A 30 -4.17 1.21 -10.24
N ARG A 31 -3.65 1.12 -11.47
CA ARG A 31 -2.30 1.62 -11.77
C ARG A 31 -2.20 3.12 -11.52
N LYS A 32 -3.22 3.89 -11.92
CA LYS A 32 -3.30 5.33 -11.65
C LYS A 32 -3.35 5.63 -10.15
N TRP A 33 -4.13 4.86 -9.39
CA TRP A 33 -4.17 4.99 -7.94
C TRP A 33 -2.80 4.71 -7.30
N LEU A 34 -2.16 3.60 -7.69
CA LEU A 34 -0.87 3.18 -7.14
C LEU A 34 0.25 4.21 -7.43
N SER A 35 0.18 4.90 -8.56
CA SER A 35 1.11 6.01 -8.88
C SER A 35 0.90 7.28 -8.04
N LYS A 36 -0.27 7.46 -7.45
CA LYS A 36 -0.63 8.61 -6.61
C LYS A 36 -0.52 8.32 -5.10
N ALA A 37 -0.49 7.04 -4.72
CA ALA A 37 -0.39 6.62 -3.34
C ALA A 37 0.89 7.18 -2.69
N ILE A 38 0.75 7.61 -1.45
CA ILE A 38 1.83 8.23 -0.67
C ILE A 38 2.76 7.15 -0.13
N LEU A 39 2.21 5.99 0.23
CA LEU A 39 2.98 4.87 0.76
C LEU A 39 3.50 3.94 -0.34
N PRO A 40 4.66 3.28 -0.14
CA PRO A 40 5.23 2.34 -1.09
C PRO A 40 4.50 0.98 -1.07
N TRP A 41 3.23 0.99 -1.47
CA TRP A 41 2.39 -0.20 -1.59
C TRP A 41 2.97 -1.21 -2.59
N SER A 42 2.65 -2.49 -2.39
CA SER A 42 2.99 -3.54 -3.35
C SER A 42 1.82 -3.78 -4.31
N PRO A 43 2.07 -4.04 -5.62
CA PRO A 43 1.01 -4.38 -6.58
C PRO A 43 0.15 -5.56 -6.12
N ALA A 44 0.75 -6.61 -5.55
CA ALA A 44 0.05 -7.74 -4.96
C ALA A 44 -0.95 -7.36 -3.86
N SER A 45 -0.58 -6.44 -2.95
CA SER A 45 -1.47 -5.98 -1.88
C SER A 45 -2.69 -5.27 -2.44
N VAL A 46 -2.47 -4.37 -3.41
CA VAL A 46 -3.53 -3.62 -4.08
C VAL A 46 -4.46 -4.55 -4.85
N ARG A 47 -3.90 -5.52 -5.58
CA ARG A 47 -4.67 -6.57 -6.27
C ARG A 47 -5.51 -7.41 -5.31
N ARG A 48 -5.00 -7.71 -4.12
CA ARG A 48 -5.73 -8.48 -3.10
C ARG A 48 -6.95 -7.73 -2.58
N VAL A 49 -6.80 -6.44 -2.26
CA VAL A 49 -7.92 -5.58 -1.85
C VAL A 49 -8.92 -5.48 -3.00
N TRP A 50 -8.44 -5.28 -4.22
CA TRP A 50 -9.25 -5.23 -5.43
C TRP A 50 -10.13 -6.47 -5.61
N ASN A 51 -9.51 -7.65 -5.66
CA ASN A 51 -10.24 -8.91 -5.83
C ASN A 51 -11.26 -9.14 -4.72
N LYS A 52 -10.89 -8.80 -3.47
CA LYS A 52 -11.80 -8.93 -2.32
C LYS A 52 -13.02 -8.02 -2.46
N SER A 53 -12.83 -6.80 -2.94
CA SER A 53 -13.91 -5.84 -3.11
C SER A 53 -14.82 -6.19 -4.31
N ILE A 54 -14.23 -6.64 -5.42
CA ILE A 54 -15.00 -7.11 -6.58
C ILE A 54 -15.83 -8.35 -6.24
N ASN A 55 -15.28 -9.28 -5.45
CA ASN A 55 -16.03 -10.44 -4.97
C ASN A 55 -17.19 -10.06 -4.03
N LYS A 56 -17.18 -8.86 -3.47
CA LYS A 56 -18.31 -8.31 -2.69
C LYS A 56 -19.34 -7.57 -3.56
N GLY A 57 -19.12 -7.46 -4.87
CA GLY A 57 -19.99 -6.73 -5.79
C GLY A 57 -19.76 -5.22 -5.82
N LEU A 58 -18.63 -4.73 -5.29
CA LEU A 58 -18.32 -3.30 -5.29
C LEU A 58 -17.90 -2.83 -6.69
N SER A 59 -18.30 -1.62 -7.03
CA SER A 59 -17.89 -0.92 -8.25
C SER A 59 -16.44 -0.44 -8.19
N PHE A 60 -15.86 -0.14 -9.35
CA PHE A 60 -14.47 0.34 -9.46
C PHE A 60 -14.19 1.56 -8.57
N GLN A 61 -15.14 2.49 -8.44
CA GLN A 61 -14.99 3.70 -7.62
C GLN A 61 -14.96 3.37 -6.13
N GLU A 62 -15.85 2.50 -5.67
CA GLU A 62 -15.91 2.10 -4.26
C GLU A 62 -14.64 1.35 -3.83
N VAL A 63 -14.06 0.54 -4.73
CA VAL A 63 -12.80 -0.14 -4.41
C VAL A 63 -11.63 0.85 -4.24
N LEU A 64 -11.61 1.94 -5.01
CA LEU A 64 -10.62 3.01 -4.84
C LEU A 64 -10.81 3.69 -3.47
N GLY A 65 -12.04 3.96 -3.06
CA GLY A 65 -12.34 4.49 -1.73
C GLY A 65 -11.86 3.57 -0.60
N VAL A 66 -12.07 2.25 -0.73
CA VAL A 66 -11.53 1.27 0.23
C VAL A 66 -10.00 1.34 0.28
N LEU A 67 -9.34 1.49 -0.87
CA LEU A 67 -7.88 1.62 -0.92
C LEU A 67 -7.40 2.91 -0.21
N ASP A 68 -8.08 4.03 -0.42
CA ASP A 68 -7.79 5.30 0.27
C ASP A 68 -7.94 5.16 1.79
N GLU A 69 -9.03 4.55 2.27
CA GLU A 69 -9.23 4.27 3.70
C GLU A 69 -8.12 3.39 4.28
N THR A 70 -7.67 2.37 3.52
CA THR A 70 -6.55 1.53 3.96
C THR A 70 -5.23 2.29 4.03
N GLU A 71 -5.00 3.23 3.10
CA GLU A 71 -3.84 4.10 3.14
C GLU A 71 -3.87 5.02 4.35
N GLU A 72 -4.98 5.70 4.61
CA GLU A 72 -5.13 6.56 5.78
C GLU A 72 -4.90 5.80 7.09
N CYS A 73 -5.50 4.61 7.22
CA CYS A 73 -5.30 3.77 8.40
C CYS A 73 -3.82 3.37 8.59
N THR A 74 -3.13 3.09 7.50
CA THR A 74 -1.70 2.75 7.52
C THR A 74 -0.86 3.97 7.88
N MET A 75 -1.16 5.14 7.30
CA MET A 75 -0.50 6.41 7.62
C MET A 75 -0.67 6.79 9.10
N LYS A 76 -1.87 6.63 9.66
CA LYS A 76 -2.13 6.85 11.10
C LYS A 76 -1.25 5.94 11.96
N LYS A 77 -1.15 4.65 11.63
CA LYS A 77 -0.30 3.68 12.34
C LYS A 77 1.18 4.03 12.24
N GLU A 78 1.67 4.42 11.07
CA GLU A 78 3.07 4.83 10.87
C GLU A 78 3.40 6.09 11.67
N LYS A 79 2.50 7.10 11.68
CA LYS A 79 2.66 8.31 12.51
C LYS A 79 2.70 7.98 14.01
N LEU A 80 1.79 7.13 14.49
CA LEU A 80 1.75 6.72 15.90
C LEU A 80 3.06 6.03 16.28
N LYS A 81 3.50 5.06 15.48
CA LYS A 81 4.70 4.27 15.77
C LYS A 81 5.98 5.13 15.77
N THR A 82 6.03 6.11 14.88
CA THR A 82 7.11 7.12 14.86
C THR A 82 7.11 7.97 16.15
N LYS A 83 5.93 8.36 16.66
CA LYS A 83 5.80 9.11 17.91
C LYS A 83 6.25 8.30 19.14
N TYR A 84 5.94 7.01 19.19
CA TYR A 84 6.38 6.14 20.29
C TYR A 84 7.88 5.85 20.25
N PHE A 85 8.48 5.71 19.07
CA PHE A 85 9.92 5.50 18.92
C PHE A 85 10.75 6.70 19.37
N LYS A 86 10.25 7.94 19.20
CA LYS A 86 10.92 9.18 19.65
C LYS A 86 10.83 9.48 21.15
N LYS A 87 10.15 8.63 21.96
CA LYS A 87 9.90 8.87 23.39
C LYS A 87 10.85 8.10 24.33
N ILE A 88 12.00 7.64 23.83
CA ILE A 88 13.07 6.97 24.58
C ILE A 88 14.30 7.84 24.50
#